data_AF-A0A942BFY9-F1
#
_entry.id   AF-A0A942BFY9-F1
#
_cell.length_a   1.000
_cell.length_b   1.000
_cell.length_c   1.000
_cell.angle_alpha   90.00
_cell.angle_beta   90.00
_cell.angle_gamma   90.00
#
_symmetry.space_group_name_H-M   'P 1'
#
loop_
_entity.id
_entity.type
_entity.pdbx_description
1 polymer ?
#
loop_
_entity_poly.entity_id
_entity_poly.type
_entity_poly.pdbx_seq_one_letter_code
_entity_poly.pdbx_strand_id
1 'polypeptide(L)'
;MKRTPTYIALNLLVLFVCLFYLGVLIVEPRPFGHLQGFAGAGYLGLAAMLLIISQAIKALRLNMLLIEEENTAIPFVALYCKTTIVSIIIPAKLGELFRYYSFAYRSKKKLRAIMGVLLDRMSDVLVLIPLFAIQLLSEPSTVNAILAPIMLFGVTFCVAFIGFPSFYRFFNLHLIVKGNGSSSIFLLRNLHVANEVHSTTMGILRSRWAIALFLSAIAWFFDYTCLGCCAAYLRQPFNLSVYGQFLRLGGLNFGAVQTLYSVYLILAGVVLGVVAAGAYVSRTLANTRSLAEPFALN
;
A
#
# COMPACT_ATOMS: atom_id res chain seq x y z
N MET A 1 -17.46 2.70 -18.29
CA MET A 1 -18.10 1.54 -17.63
C MET A 1 -19.15 2.04 -16.64
N LYS A 2 -20.40 1.55 -16.73
CA LYS A 2 -21.47 1.85 -15.76
C LYS A 2 -21.06 1.32 -14.38
N ARG A 3 -21.05 2.17 -13.35
CA ARG A 3 -20.75 1.76 -11.97
C ARG A 3 -21.87 0.83 -11.49
N THR A 4 -21.52 -0.37 -11.04
CA THR A 4 -22.51 -1.29 -10.48
C THR A 4 -22.99 -0.78 -9.10
N PRO A 5 -24.25 -1.00 -8.72
CA PRO A 5 -24.78 -0.57 -7.42
C PRO A 5 -23.98 -1.16 -6.25
N THR A 6 -23.47 -2.37 -6.41
CA THR A 6 -22.57 -3.05 -5.46
C THR A 6 -21.26 -2.30 -5.21
N TYR A 7 -20.66 -1.72 -6.25
CA TYR A 7 -19.43 -0.94 -6.13
C TYR A 7 -19.66 0.35 -5.33
N ILE A 8 -20.83 0.98 -5.54
CA ILE A 8 -21.20 2.21 -4.83
C ILE A 8 -21.47 1.91 -3.36
N ALA A 9 -22.27 0.88 -3.07
CA ALA A 9 -22.58 0.46 -1.70
C ALA A 9 -21.32 0.12 -0.90
N LEU A 10 -20.38 -0.66 -1.48
CA LEU A 10 -19.12 -1.00 -0.82
C LEU A 10 -18.28 0.24 -0.51
N ASN A 11 -18.21 1.20 -1.45
CA ASN A 11 -17.45 2.44 -1.23
C ASN A 11 -18.08 3.32 -0.13
N LEU A 12 -19.40 3.40 -0.09
CA LEU A 12 -20.12 4.16 0.94
C LEU A 12 -19.92 3.54 2.32
N LEU A 13 -20.04 2.22 2.42
CA LEU A 13 -19.76 1.48 3.66
C LEU A 13 -18.33 1.76 4.16
N VAL A 14 -17.34 1.60 3.29
CA VAL A 14 -15.93 1.81 3.63
C VAL A 14 -15.66 3.26 4.04
N LEU A 15 -16.27 4.23 3.35
CA LEU A 15 -16.14 5.65 3.70
C LEU A 15 -16.78 5.95 5.06
N PHE A 16 -17.95 5.38 5.35
CA PHE A 16 -18.60 5.52 6.66
C PHE A 16 -17.72 4.97 7.78
N VAL A 17 -17.15 3.78 7.61
CA VAL A 17 -16.20 3.18 8.59
C VAL A 17 -14.99 4.09 8.78
N CYS A 18 -14.43 4.64 7.71
CA CYS A 18 -13.27 5.54 7.77
C CYS A 18 -13.58 6.83 8.55
N LEU A 19 -14.72 7.48 8.25
CA LEU A 19 -15.14 8.70 8.92
C LEU A 19 -15.50 8.44 10.39
N PHE A 20 -16.17 7.33 10.68
CA PHE A 20 -16.50 6.93 12.05
C PHE A 20 -15.23 6.74 12.89
N TYR A 21 -14.26 5.99 12.39
CA TYR A 21 -13.01 5.74 13.11
C TYR A 21 -12.18 7.03 13.30
N LEU A 22 -12.10 7.89 12.28
CA LEU A 22 -11.46 9.20 12.41
C LEU A 22 -12.20 10.09 13.43
N GLY A 23 -13.53 10.06 13.44
CA GLY A 23 -14.35 10.78 14.41
C GLY A 23 -14.05 10.34 15.85
N VAL A 24 -13.99 9.03 16.10
CA VAL A 24 -13.61 8.48 17.41
C VAL A 24 -12.20 8.94 17.83
N LEU A 25 -11.24 8.90 16.90
CA LEU A 25 -9.85 9.32 17.17
C LEU A 25 -9.70 10.80 17.50
N ILE A 26 -10.58 11.67 16.98
CA ILE A 26 -10.56 13.12 17.25
C ILE A 26 -11.24 13.43 18.58
N VAL A 27 -12.31 12.70 18.93
CA VAL A 27 -13.13 12.96 20.13
C VAL A 27 -12.46 12.45 21.41
N GLU A 28 -11.62 11.41 21.34
CA GLU A 28 -10.88 10.95 22.52
C GLU A 28 -9.92 12.04 23.03
N PRO A 29 -10.10 12.54 24.26
CA PRO A 29 -9.20 13.53 24.84
C PRO A 29 -7.84 12.87 25.07
N ARG A 30 -6.86 13.28 24.27
CA ARG A 30 -5.49 12.79 24.38
C ARG A 30 -4.56 13.95 24.72
N PRO A 31 -3.45 13.67 25.43
CA PRO A 31 -2.43 14.68 25.68
C PRO A 31 -1.83 15.08 24.33
N PHE A 32 -2.35 16.17 23.74
CA PHE A 32 -1.65 16.86 22.67
C PHE A 32 -0.27 17.26 23.21
N GLY A 33 0.77 17.05 22.40
CA GLY A 33 2.15 17.23 22.80
C GLY A 33 2.37 18.57 23.50
N HIS A 34 3.11 18.57 24.60
CA HIS A 34 3.41 19.74 25.43
C HIS A 34 4.28 20.81 24.71
N LEU A 35 4.61 20.61 23.43
CA LEU A 35 5.22 21.65 22.58
C LEU A 35 4.14 22.61 22.09
N GLN A 36 3.75 23.55 22.95
CA GLN A 36 2.98 24.72 22.56
C GLN A 36 3.90 25.73 21.86
N GLY A 37 3.44 26.31 20.74
CA GLY A 37 4.15 27.35 20.00
C GLY A 37 4.76 26.94 18.65
N PHE A 38 5.54 27.84 18.05
CA PHE A 38 6.09 27.72 16.69
C PHE A 38 6.90 26.44 16.44
N ALA A 39 7.61 25.94 17.45
CA ALA A 39 8.41 24.72 17.34
C ALA A 39 7.56 23.46 17.13
N GLY A 40 6.44 23.32 17.85
CA GLY A 40 5.50 22.21 17.69
C GLY A 40 4.84 22.20 16.31
N ALA A 41 4.43 23.38 15.83
CA ALA A 41 3.90 23.57 14.48
C ALA A 41 4.95 23.23 13.40
N GLY A 42 6.23 23.56 13.64
CA GLY A 42 7.33 23.21 12.75
C GLY A 42 7.50 21.70 12.55
N TYR A 43 7.48 20.91 13.63
CA TYR A 43 7.58 19.45 13.54
C TYR A 43 6.38 18.83 12.81
N LEU A 44 5.16 19.31 13.05
CA LEU A 44 3.97 18.84 12.35
C LEU A 44 3.98 19.23 10.86
N GLY A 45 4.42 20.44 10.53
CA GLY A 45 4.57 20.90 9.14
C GLY A 45 5.60 20.07 8.38
N LEU A 46 6.75 19.80 9.01
CA LEU A 46 7.78 18.92 8.44
C LEU A 46 7.26 17.49 8.27
N ALA A 47 6.56 16.94 9.27
CA ALA A 47 5.94 15.63 9.17
C ALA A 47 4.94 15.57 8.01
N ALA A 48 4.10 16.60 7.83
CA ALA A 48 3.16 16.68 6.72
C ALA A 48 3.87 16.66 5.36
N MET A 49 4.94 17.44 5.22
CA MET A 49 5.75 17.50 4.00
C MET A 49 6.39 16.15 3.68
N LEU A 50 7.04 15.51 4.67
CA LEU A 50 7.66 14.19 4.51
C LEU A 50 6.62 13.12 4.17
N LEU A 51 5.43 13.20 4.75
CA LEU A 51 4.31 12.32 4.45
C LEU A 51 3.86 12.48 2.98
N ILE A 52 3.71 13.73 2.50
CA ILE A 52 3.37 13.98 1.09
C ILE A 52 4.42 13.39 0.17
N ILE A 53 5.71 13.59 0.47
CA ILE A 53 6.83 13.07 -0.33
C ILE A 53 6.79 11.54 -0.36
N SER A 54 6.69 10.89 0.80
CA SER A 54 6.59 9.43 0.89
C SER A 54 5.41 8.89 0.09
N GLN A 55 4.23 9.51 0.22
CA GLN A 55 3.02 9.08 -0.49
C GLN A 55 3.12 9.32 -2.00
N ALA A 56 3.76 10.41 -2.44
CA ALA A 56 4.02 10.68 -3.85
C ALA A 56 4.96 9.62 -4.45
N ILE A 57 6.01 9.22 -3.73
CA ILE A 57 6.94 8.18 -4.17
C ILE A 57 6.23 6.82 -4.28
N LYS A 58 5.43 6.44 -3.28
CA LYS A 58 4.62 5.20 -3.33
C LYS A 58 3.59 5.21 -4.46
N ALA A 59 2.95 6.35 -4.69
CA ALA A 59 2.02 6.51 -5.81
C ALA A 59 2.73 6.39 -7.16
N LEU A 60 3.90 7.04 -7.31
CA LEU A 60 4.73 6.96 -8.51
C LEU A 60 5.17 5.52 -8.78
N ARG A 61 5.68 4.82 -7.77
CA ARG A 61 6.09 3.40 -7.85
C ARG A 61 4.93 2.52 -8.31
N LEU A 62 3.76 2.65 -7.68
CA LEU A 62 2.58 1.90 -8.07
C LEU A 62 2.15 2.23 -9.50
N ASN A 63 2.19 3.51 -9.88
CA ASN A 63 1.87 3.94 -11.25
C ASN A 63 2.82 3.26 -12.24
N MET A 64 4.13 3.23 -11.95
CA MET A 64 5.13 2.53 -12.76
C MET A 64 4.84 1.04 -12.89
N LEU A 65 4.38 0.37 -11.83
CA LEU A 65 4.00 -1.05 -11.89
C LEU A 65 2.70 -1.28 -12.69
N LEU A 66 1.80 -0.29 -12.68
CA LEU A 66 0.48 -0.35 -13.29
C LEU A 66 0.34 0.42 -14.61
N ILE A 67 1.43 0.88 -15.25
CA ILE A 67 1.35 1.58 -16.54
C ILE A 67 0.63 0.68 -17.56
N GLU A 68 -0.64 0.97 -17.74
CA GLU A 68 -1.50 0.55 -18.83
C GLU A 68 -1.73 1.81 -19.69
N GLU A 69 -1.75 1.64 -21.02
CA GLU A 69 -1.70 2.70 -22.03
C GLU A 69 -2.82 3.78 -21.95
N GLU A 70 -3.77 3.70 -21.01
CA GLU A 70 -4.96 4.57 -20.96
C GLU A 70 -5.22 5.25 -19.60
N ASN A 71 -4.35 5.13 -18.60
CA ASN A 71 -4.58 5.77 -17.31
C ASN A 71 -4.06 7.22 -17.29
N THR A 72 -4.98 8.17 -17.40
CA THR A 72 -4.71 9.58 -17.06
C THR A 72 -4.26 9.70 -15.59
N ALA A 73 -3.32 10.61 -15.31
CA ALA A 73 -2.69 10.73 -13.99
C ALA A 73 -3.68 11.13 -12.89
N ILE A 74 -4.62 12.04 -13.17
CA ILE A 74 -5.57 12.56 -12.16
C ILE A 74 -6.48 11.45 -11.62
N PRO A 75 -7.14 10.62 -12.46
CA PRO A 75 -7.96 9.55 -11.94
C PRO A 75 -7.19 8.42 -11.24
N PHE A 76 -5.89 8.25 -11.56
CA PHE A 76 -5.01 7.35 -10.82
C PHE A 76 -4.77 7.87 -9.40
N VAL A 77 -4.38 9.14 -9.25
CA VAL A 77 -4.13 9.77 -7.94
C VAL A 77 -5.37 9.71 -7.06
N ALA A 78 -6.55 10.02 -7.61
CA ALA A 78 -7.80 9.93 -6.86
C ALA A 78 -8.11 8.49 -6.39
N LEU A 79 -7.81 7.49 -7.23
CA LEU A 79 -7.96 6.08 -6.85
C LEU A 79 -6.94 5.68 -5.77
N TYR A 80 -5.69 6.10 -5.94
CA TYR A 80 -4.61 5.87 -4.98
C TYR A 80 -4.99 6.41 -3.60
N CYS A 81 -5.28 7.71 -3.49
CA CYS A 81 -5.65 8.35 -2.22
C CYS A 81 -6.83 7.64 -1.56
N LYS A 82 -7.88 7.32 -2.33
CA LYS A 82 -9.04 6.56 -1.84
C LYS A 82 -8.61 5.23 -1.22
N THR A 83 -7.82 4.43 -1.92
CA THR A 83 -7.40 3.12 -1.40
C THR A 83 -6.41 3.22 -0.24
N THR A 84 -5.58 4.26 -0.23
CA THR A 84 -4.57 4.48 0.81
C THR A 84 -5.20 4.94 2.12
N ILE A 85 -6.19 5.84 2.08
CA ILE A 85 -6.98 6.24 3.27
C ILE A 85 -7.60 5.00 3.92
N VAL A 86 -8.20 4.14 3.11
CA VAL A 86 -8.84 2.90 3.59
C VAL A 86 -7.81 1.92 4.16
N SER A 87 -6.66 1.77 3.51
CA SER A 87 -5.57 0.89 3.99
C SER A 87 -4.94 1.38 5.31
N ILE A 88 -4.88 2.70 5.50
CA ILE A 88 -4.34 3.31 6.72
C ILE A 88 -5.34 3.22 7.89
N ILE A 89 -6.64 3.41 7.63
CA ILE A 89 -7.66 3.44 8.68
C ILE A 89 -8.12 2.05 9.08
N ILE A 90 -8.32 1.13 8.12
CA ILE A 90 -8.84 -0.20 8.43
C ILE A 90 -7.68 -1.11 8.87
N PRO A 91 -7.64 -1.55 10.15
CA PRO A 91 -6.59 -2.43 10.64
C PRO A 91 -6.68 -3.84 10.01
N ALA A 92 -5.69 -4.69 10.31
CA ALA A 92 -5.62 -6.10 9.86
C ALA A 92 -5.50 -6.32 8.33
N LYS A 93 -4.92 -5.37 7.59
CA LYS A 93 -4.68 -5.47 6.13
C LYS A 93 -5.94 -5.62 5.26
N LEU A 94 -7.15 -5.48 5.82
CA LEU A 94 -8.40 -5.53 5.05
C LEU A 94 -8.49 -4.41 4.00
N GLY A 95 -7.89 -3.24 4.27
CA GLY A 95 -7.84 -2.16 3.30
C GLY A 95 -6.98 -2.48 2.06
N GLU A 96 -6.07 -3.46 2.13
CA GLU A 96 -5.35 -3.95 0.94
C GLU A 96 -6.26 -4.78 0.03
N LEU A 97 -7.20 -5.56 0.57
CA LEU A 97 -8.22 -6.26 -0.23
C LEU A 97 -9.07 -5.26 -1.03
N PHE A 98 -9.45 -4.16 -0.38
CA PHE A 98 -10.17 -3.07 -1.04
C PHE A 98 -9.34 -2.42 -2.16
N ARG A 99 -8.02 -2.30 -1.98
CA ARG A 99 -7.10 -1.81 -3.00
C ARG A 99 -7.02 -2.76 -4.19
N TYR A 100 -6.81 -4.06 -3.96
CA TYR A 100 -6.83 -5.07 -5.04
C TYR A 100 -8.13 -5.01 -5.84
N TYR A 101 -9.27 -4.99 -5.14
CA TYR A 101 -10.59 -4.88 -5.77
C TYR A 101 -10.73 -3.60 -6.61
N SER A 102 -10.35 -2.44 -6.05
CA SER A 102 -10.50 -1.14 -6.68
C SER A 102 -9.63 -0.98 -7.94
N PHE A 103 -8.39 -1.47 -7.92
CA PHE A 103 -7.51 -1.47 -9.09
C PHE A 103 -7.94 -2.51 -10.12
N ALA A 104 -8.30 -3.73 -9.71
CA ALA A 104 -8.79 -4.76 -10.61
C ALA A 104 -10.10 -4.37 -11.30
N TYR A 105 -11.00 -3.65 -10.62
CA TYR A 105 -12.24 -3.15 -11.21
C TYR A 105 -12.00 -2.07 -12.27
N ARG A 106 -10.94 -1.27 -12.11
CA ARG A 106 -10.63 -0.15 -13.01
C ARG A 106 -9.78 -0.56 -14.21
N SER A 107 -8.90 -1.53 -14.05
CA SER A 107 -8.01 -1.99 -15.12
C SER A 107 -8.70 -2.92 -16.11
N LYS A 108 -8.29 -2.84 -17.38
CA LYS A 108 -8.76 -3.78 -18.42
C LYS A 108 -8.21 -5.19 -18.17
N LYS A 109 -6.95 -5.30 -17.73
CA LYS A 109 -6.29 -6.57 -17.43
C LYS A 109 -6.29 -6.81 -15.91
N LYS A 110 -7.36 -7.41 -15.39
CA LYS A 110 -7.56 -7.64 -13.94
C LYS A 110 -6.37 -8.34 -13.27
N LEU A 111 -5.86 -9.41 -13.88
CA LEU A 111 -4.72 -10.17 -13.36
C LEU A 111 -3.47 -9.29 -13.21
N ARG A 112 -3.17 -8.48 -14.24
CA ARG A 112 -2.03 -7.56 -14.22
C ARG A 112 -2.16 -6.51 -13.12
N ALA A 113 -3.37 -5.98 -12.90
CA ALA A 113 -3.63 -5.00 -11.85
C ALA A 113 -3.43 -5.61 -10.45
N ILE A 114 -3.94 -6.81 -10.23
CA ILE A 114 -3.75 -7.55 -8.97
C ILE A 114 -2.26 -7.80 -8.73
N MET A 115 -1.54 -8.31 -9.74
CA MET A 115 -0.10 -8.58 -9.63
C MET A 115 0.71 -7.30 -9.44
N GLY A 116 0.33 -6.19 -10.07
CA GLY A 116 1.00 -4.90 -9.86
C GLY A 116 0.86 -4.38 -8.42
N VAL A 117 -0.32 -4.49 -7.82
CA VAL A 117 -0.51 -4.15 -6.39
C VAL A 117 0.24 -5.13 -5.49
N LEU A 118 0.28 -6.43 -5.84
CA LEU A 118 1.02 -7.43 -5.07
C LEU A 118 2.53 -7.15 -5.10
N LEU A 119 3.07 -6.84 -6.28
CA LEU A 119 4.46 -6.46 -6.47
C LEU A 119 4.82 -5.16 -5.73
N ASP A 120 3.89 -4.21 -5.66
CA ASP A 120 4.04 -3.00 -4.83
C ASP A 120 4.25 -3.38 -3.35
N ARG A 121 3.43 -4.30 -2.81
CA ARG A 121 3.61 -4.81 -1.43
C ARG A 121 4.88 -5.64 -1.26
N MET A 122 5.26 -6.43 -2.25
CA MET A 122 6.50 -7.23 -2.21
C MET A 122 7.74 -6.35 -2.17
N SER A 123 7.74 -5.23 -2.90
CA SER A 123 8.85 -4.28 -2.86
C SER A 123 9.05 -3.66 -1.47
N ASP A 124 7.96 -3.41 -0.74
CA ASP A 124 8.02 -2.95 0.66
C ASP A 124 8.63 -4.02 1.57
N VAL A 125 8.19 -5.28 1.46
CA VAL A 125 8.70 -6.39 2.27
C VAL A 125 10.20 -6.60 2.02
N LEU A 126 10.64 -6.58 0.77
CA LEU A 126 12.05 -6.80 0.41
C LEU A 126 12.99 -5.74 1.00
N VAL A 127 12.56 -4.48 1.07
CA VAL A 127 13.33 -3.40 1.71
C VAL A 127 13.35 -3.56 3.22
N LEU A 128 12.26 -4.05 3.82
CA LEU A 128 12.17 -4.21 5.27
C LEU A 128 12.97 -5.42 5.80
N ILE A 129 13.17 -6.48 4.99
CA ILE A 129 13.95 -7.66 5.39
C ILE A 129 15.34 -7.31 5.96
N PRO A 130 16.21 -6.54 5.28
CA PRO A 130 17.53 -6.21 5.82
C PRO A 130 17.45 -5.35 7.10
N LEU A 131 16.49 -4.42 7.19
CA LEU A 131 16.29 -3.61 8.38
C LEU A 131 15.91 -4.47 9.60
N PHE A 132 15.04 -5.46 9.40
CA PHE A 132 14.67 -6.41 10.45
C PHE A 132 15.79 -7.40 10.78
N ALA A 133 16.60 -7.80 9.79
CA ALA A 133 17.76 -8.66 10.03
C ALA A 133 18.78 -7.96 10.94
N ILE A 134 19.05 -6.67 10.72
CA ILE A 134 19.92 -5.87 11.61
C ILE A 134 19.33 -5.81 13.02
N GLN A 135 18.03 -5.52 13.15
CA GLN A 135 17.36 -5.48 14.45
C GLN A 135 17.46 -6.83 15.18
N LEU A 136 17.34 -7.96 14.46
CA LEU A 136 17.48 -9.30 15.02
C LEU A 136 18.86 -9.57 15.60
N LEU A 137 19.91 -9.07 14.95
CA LEU A 137 21.28 -9.22 15.42
C LEU A 137 21.58 -8.33 16.63
N SER A 138 20.98 -7.14 16.71
CA SER A 138 21.24 -6.19 17.80
C SER A 138 20.44 -6.49 19.07
N GLU A 139 19.16 -6.86 18.96
CA GLU A 139 18.29 -7.10 20.11
C GLU A 139 17.42 -8.36 19.90
N PRO A 140 17.99 -9.56 20.08
CA PRO A 140 17.31 -10.82 19.79
C PRO A 140 15.99 -11.00 20.58
N SER A 141 15.95 -10.48 21.81
CA SER A 141 14.77 -10.53 22.70
C SER A 141 13.62 -9.66 22.20
N THR A 142 13.87 -8.70 21.30
CA THR A 142 12.82 -7.87 20.73
C THR A 142 12.22 -8.49 19.47
N VAL A 143 12.80 -9.52 18.86
CA VAL A 143 12.25 -10.08 17.61
C VAL A 143 11.03 -10.94 17.87
N ASN A 144 9.87 -10.31 17.76
CA ASN A 144 8.56 -10.88 18.04
C ASN A 144 8.04 -11.83 16.95
N ALA A 145 7.11 -12.67 17.40
CA ALA A 145 6.25 -13.60 16.67
C ALA A 145 5.49 -13.06 15.43
N ILE A 146 5.53 -11.76 15.12
CA ILE A 146 4.87 -11.15 13.93
C ILE A 146 5.87 -10.85 12.81
N LEU A 147 7.09 -10.44 13.15
CA LEU A 147 8.13 -10.13 12.15
C LEU A 147 8.71 -11.38 11.52
N ALA A 148 8.89 -12.44 12.31
CA ALA A 148 9.38 -13.72 11.82
C ALA A 148 8.47 -14.35 10.74
N PRO A 149 7.13 -14.40 10.89
CA PRO A 149 6.25 -14.83 9.81
C PRO A 149 6.30 -13.97 8.55
N ILE A 150 6.46 -12.65 8.67
CA ILE A 150 6.56 -11.76 7.50
C ILE A 150 7.85 -12.01 6.74
N MET A 151 8.98 -12.14 7.46
CA MET A 151 10.27 -12.50 6.85
C MET A 151 10.23 -13.89 6.23
N LEU A 152 9.69 -14.88 6.95
CA LEU A 152 9.52 -16.24 6.43
C LEU A 152 8.64 -16.24 5.18
N PHE A 153 7.51 -15.53 5.21
CA PHE A 153 6.64 -15.39 4.05
C PHE A 153 7.34 -14.71 2.87
N GLY A 154 8.07 -13.61 3.10
CA GLY A 154 8.82 -12.92 2.06
C GLY A 154 9.89 -13.81 1.41
N VAL A 155 10.70 -14.48 2.24
CA VAL A 155 11.76 -15.39 1.77
C VAL A 155 11.17 -16.59 1.04
N THR A 156 10.17 -17.25 1.61
CA THR A 156 9.50 -18.41 0.98
C THR A 156 8.82 -18.00 -0.33
N PHE A 157 8.20 -16.83 -0.39
CA PHE A 157 7.64 -16.28 -1.63
C PHE A 157 8.72 -16.05 -2.68
N CYS A 158 9.86 -15.45 -2.32
CA CYS A 158 10.97 -15.26 -3.26
C CYS A 158 11.53 -16.59 -3.79
N VAL A 159 11.74 -17.56 -2.91
CA VAL A 159 12.22 -18.90 -3.29
C VAL A 159 11.21 -19.60 -4.19
N ALA A 160 9.93 -19.58 -3.82
CA ALA A 160 8.85 -20.17 -4.62
C ALA A 160 8.72 -19.50 -5.99
N PHE A 161 8.83 -18.16 -6.04
CA PHE A 161 8.71 -17.39 -7.27
C PHE A 161 9.88 -17.64 -8.22
N ILE A 162 11.12 -17.61 -7.71
CA ILE A 162 12.34 -17.89 -8.51
C ILE A 162 12.39 -19.36 -8.94
N GLY A 163 11.96 -20.28 -8.07
CA GLY A 163 11.92 -21.72 -8.36
C GLY A 163 10.75 -22.17 -9.25
N PHE A 164 9.74 -21.30 -9.46
CA PHE A 164 8.53 -21.64 -10.19
C PHE A 164 8.76 -22.14 -11.62
N PRO A 165 9.66 -21.57 -12.45
CA PRO A 165 9.90 -22.07 -13.80
C PRO A 165 10.36 -23.53 -13.83
N SER A 166 11.26 -23.90 -12.91
CA SER A 166 11.76 -25.27 -12.76
C SER A 166 10.67 -26.23 -12.30
N PHE A 167 9.87 -25.79 -11.32
CA PHE A 167 8.72 -26.54 -10.81
C PHE A 167 7.66 -26.77 -11.91
N TYR A 168 7.32 -25.71 -12.66
CA TYR A 168 6.38 -25.77 -13.77
C TYR A 168 6.81 -26.78 -14.83
N ARG A 169 8.08 -26.72 -15.27
CA ARG A 169 8.60 -27.64 -16.30
C ARG A 169 8.54 -29.09 -15.85
N PHE A 170 8.93 -29.37 -14.61
CA PHE A 170 8.91 -30.72 -14.05
C PHE A 170 7.49 -31.28 -13.95
N PHE A 171 6.57 -30.55 -13.32
CA PHE A 171 5.20 -31.01 -13.12
C PHE A 171 4.41 -31.09 -14.42
N ASN A 172 4.60 -30.15 -15.34
CA ASN A 172 3.94 -30.18 -16.65
C ASN A 172 4.34 -31.44 -17.43
N LEU A 173 5.66 -31.74 -17.50
CA LEU A 173 6.15 -32.95 -18.16
C LEU A 173 5.64 -34.22 -17.46
N HIS A 174 5.68 -34.25 -16.13
CA HIS A 174 5.24 -35.42 -15.36
C HIS A 174 3.75 -35.72 -15.55
N LEU A 175 2.89 -34.71 -15.50
CA LEU A 175 1.45 -34.85 -15.66
C LEU A 175 1.05 -35.23 -17.08
N ILE A 176 1.77 -34.76 -18.10
CA ILE A 176 1.54 -35.16 -19.50
C ILE A 176 1.96 -36.61 -19.74
N VAL A 177 3.11 -37.05 -19.20
CA VAL A 177 3.67 -38.39 -19.48
C VAL A 177 3.03 -39.48 -18.63
N LYS A 178 2.74 -39.22 -17.35
CA LYS A 178 2.27 -40.24 -16.40
C LYS A 178 0.84 -40.02 -15.91
N GLY A 179 0.24 -38.86 -16.19
CA GLY A 179 -1.05 -38.49 -15.62
C GLY A 179 -2.21 -39.10 -16.38
N ASN A 180 -2.77 -40.19 -15.84
CA ASN A 180 -3.98 -40.81 -16.35
C ASN A 180 -5.15 -40.49 -15.42
N GLY A 181 -6.06 -39.60 -15.85
CA GLY A 181 -7.31 -39.33 -15.15
C GLY A 181 -7.72 -37.85 -15.12
N SER A 182 -8.96 -37.61 -14.69
CA SER A 182 -9.56 -36.27 -14.57
C SER A 182 -8.79 -35.36 -13.61
N SER A 183 -8.16 -35.92 -12.57
CA SER A 183 -7.30 -35.18 -11.64
C SER A 183 -6.05 -34.61 -12.30
N SER A 184 -5.45 -35.32 -13.28
CA SER A 184 -4.27 -34.82 -14.02
C SER A 184 -4.63 -33.60 -14.87
N ILE A 185 -5.78 -33.65 -15.54
CA ILE A 185 -6.30 -32.55 -16.36
C ILE A 185 -6.61 -31.32 -15.48
N PHE A 186 -7.20 -31.54 -14.29
CA PHE A 186 -7.45 -30.48 -13.33
C PHE A 186 -6.14 -29.83 -12.84
N LEU A 187 -5.13 -30.63 -12.50
CA LEU A 187 -3.82 -30.13 -12.08
C LEU A 187 -3.11 -29.36 -13.20
N LEU A 188 -3.16 -29.84 -14.44
CA LEU A 188 -2.62 -29.14 -15.62
C LEU A 188 -3.29 -27.78 -15.83
N ARG A 189 -4.61 -27.70 -15.67
CA ARG A 189 -5.35 -26.43 -15.78
C ARG A 189 -4.89 -25.42 -14.72
N ASN A 190 -4.76 -25.84 -13.47
CA ASN A 190 -4.28 -24.97 -12.40
C ASN A 190 -2.82 -24.55 -12.61
N LEU A 191 -1.98 -25.48 -13.09
CA LEU A 191 -0.58 -25.21 -13.40
C LEU A 191 -0.45 -24.17 -14.54
N HIS A 192 -1.35 -24.22 -15.53
CA HIS A 192 -1.41 -23.23 -16.60
C HIS A 192 -1.80 -21.85 -16.07
N VAL A 193 -2.82 -21.75 -15.21
CA VAL A 193 -3.20 -20.49 -14.55
C VAL A 193 -2.03 -19.94 -13.72
N ALA A 194 -1.34 -20.79 -12.96
CA ALA A 194 -0.16 -20.38 -12.19
C ALA A 194 0.96 -19.86 -13.11
N ASN A 195 1.16 -20.45 -14.29
CA ASN A 195 2.11 -19.96 -15.28
C ASN A 195 1.70 -18.64 -15.93
N GLU A 196 0.40 -18.43 -16.17
CA GLU A 196 -0.13 -17.13 -16.60
C GLU A 196 0.14 -16.04 -15.55
N VAL A 197 -0.08 -16.34 -14.27
CA VAL A 197 0.25 -15.46 -13.14
C VAL A 197 1.74 -15.14 -13.13
N HIS A 198 2.60 -16.17 -13.19
CA HIS A 198 4.05 -15.99 -13.15
C HIS A 198 4.57 -15.19 -14.35
N SER A 199 4.16 -15.54 -15.58
CA SER A 199 4.58 -14.83 -16.80
C SER A 199 4.11 -13.38 -16.82
N THR A 200 2.88 -13.11 -16.36
CA THR A 200 2.38 -11.73 -16.19
C THR A 200 3.24 -10.95 -15.19
N THR A 201 3.58 -11.58 -14.06
CA THR A 201 4.40 -10.96 -13.01
C THR A 201 5.82 -10.66 -13.52
N MET A 202 6.45 -11.61 -14.22
CA MET A 202 7.76 -11.41 -14.85
C MET A 202 7.74 -10.30 -15.91
N GLY A 203 6.64 -10.18 -16.67
CA GLY A 203 6.44 -9.08 -17.61
C GLY A 203 6.41 -7.70 -16.95
N ILE A 204 5.90 -7.60 -15.72
CA ILE A 204 5.93 -6.36 -14.92
C ILE A 204 7.34 -6.10 -14.35
N LEU A 205 8.02 -7.16 -13.88
CA LEU A 205 9.30 -7.05 -13.17
C LEU A 205 10.51 -6.72 -14.07
N ARG A 206 10.57 -7.27 -15.29
CA ARG A 206 11.80 -7.35 -16.11
C ARG A 206 12.53 -6.02 -16.34
N SER A 207 11.84 -4.88 -16.34
CA SER A 207 12.46 -3.56 -16.53
C SER A 207 12.26 -2.58 -15.37
N ARG A 208 11.49 -2.94 -14.35
CA ARG A 208 11.00 -1.98 -13.34
C ARG A 208 11.35 -2.37 -11.90
N TRP A 209 11.84 -3.59 -11.65
CA TRP A 209 12.06 -4.09 -10.29
C TRP A 209 13.09 -3.28 -9.50
N ALA A 210 14.23 -2.93 -10.10
CA ALA A 210 15.30 -2.19 -9.43
C ALA A 210 14.83 -0.79 -9.02
N ILE A 211 14.13 -0.09 -9.93
CA ILE A 211 13.55 1.23 -9.65
C ILE A 211 12.47 1.11 -8.57
N ALA A 212 11.62 0.08 -8.63
CA ALA A 212 10.59 -0.13 -7.63
C ALA A 212 11.20 -0.34 -6.22
N LEU A 213 12.25 -1.15 -6.08
CA LEU A 213 12.95 -1.32 -4.81
C LEU A 213 13.61 -0.05 -4.31
N PHE A 214 14.27 0.69 -5.20
CA PHE A 214 14.91 1.96 -4.83
C PHE A 214 13.89 3.00 -4.34
N LEU A 215 12.77 3.16 -5.05
CA LEU A 215 11.67 4.03 -4.61
C LEU A 215 11.06 3.54 -3.27
N SER A 216 11.01 2.23 -3.05
CA SER A 216 10.57 1.66 -1.78
C SER A 216 11.48 2.05 -0.63
N ALA A 217 12.80 1.94 -0.80
CA ALA A 217 13.78 2.32 0.22
C ALA A 217 13.67 3.79 0.58
N ILE A 218 13.55 4.67 -0.42
CA ILE A 218 13.39 6.11 -0.19
C ILE A 218 12.05 6.40 0.52
N ALA A 219 10.96 5.77 0.10
CA ALA A 219 9.66 5.98 0.75
C ALA A 219 9.68 5.56 2.23
N TRP A 220 10.31 4.43 2.55
CA TRP A 220 10.47 3.97 3.93
C TRP A 220 11.36 4.89 4.77
N PHE A 221 12.43 5.44 4.18
CA PHE A 221 13.27 6.44 4.83
C PHE A 221 12.48 7.71 5.21
N PHE A 222 11.64 8.21 4.29
CA PHE A 222 10.77 9.35 4.57
C PHE A 222 9.69 9.04 5.60
N ASP A 223 9.09 7.84 5.57
CA ASP A 223 8.13 7.41 6.60
C ASP A 223 8.76 7.32 7.99
N TYR A 224 9.95 6.74 8.10
CA TYR A 224 10.70 6.67 9.36
C TYR A 224 10.96 8.08 9.91
N THR A 225 11.42 8.99 9.05
CA THR A 225 11.70 10.39 9.43
C THR A 225 10.42 11.14 9.80
N CYS A 226 9.32 10.91 9.09
CA CYS A 226 8.00 11.49 9.39
C CYS A 226 7.52 11.07 10.78
N LEU A 227 7.67 9.79 11.12
CA LEU A 227 7.31 9.28 12.45
C LEU A 227 8.25 9.83 13.54
N GLY A 228 9.54 9.99 13.24
CA GLY A 228 10.48 10.68 14.12
C GLY A 228 10.05 12.13 14.43
N CYS A 229 9.54 12.86 13.44
CA CYS A 229 8.98 14.20 13.64
C CYS A 229 7.72 14.19 14.52
N CYS A 230 6.84 13.20 14.33
CA CYS A 230 5.66 13.02 15.18
C CYS A 230 6.05 12.67 16.63
N ALA A 231 7.07 11.86 16.83
CA ALA A 231 7.59 11.51 18.14
C ALA A 231 8.26 12.71 18.83
N ALA A 232 9.00 13.52 18.08
CA ALA A 232 9.57 14.78 18.55
C ALA A 232 8.48 15.76 19.02
N TYR A 233 7.38 15.87 18.27
CA TYR A 233 6.19 16.65 18.68
C TYR A 233 5.61 16.17 20.02
N LEU A 234 5.62 14.86 20.26
CA LEU A 234 5.14 14.24 21.50
C LEU A 234 6.20 14.18 22.63
N ARG A 235 7.44 14.64 22.39
CA ARG A 235 8.60 14.47 23.29
C ARG A 235 8.85 13.02 23.71
N GLN A 236 8.58 12.07 22.82
CA GLN A 236 8.84 10.66 23.06
C GLN A 236 10.17 10.24 22.43
N PRO A 237 10.97 9.39 23.11
CA PRO A 237 12.17 8.83 22.50
C PRO A 237 11.77 7.98 21.28
N PHE A 238 12.43 8.21 20.15
CA PHE A 238 12.19 7.48 18.92
C PHE A 238 13.45 6.71 18.52
N ASN A 239 13.31 5.39 18.41
CA ASN A 239 14.37 4.48 17.99
C ASN A 239 13.76 3.39 17.09
N LEU A 240 14.63 2.53 16.55
CA LEU A 240 14.22 1.44 15.67
C LEU A 240 13.27 0.45 16.35
N SER A 241 13.37 0.27 17.68
CA SER A 241 12.47 -0.64 18.41
C SER A 241 11.06 -0.08 18.56
N VAL A 242 10.90 1.22 18.85
CA VAL A 242 9.60 1.93 18.83
C VAL A 242 8.99 1.91 17.42
N TYR A 243 9.82 2.11 16.39
CA TYR A 243 9.38 1.98 15.01
C TYR A 243 8.92 0.56 14.66
N GLY A 244 9.65 -0.46 15.12
CA GLY A 244 9.24 -1.86 15.00
C GLY A 244 7.91 -2.15 15.71
N GLN A 245 7.65 -1.52 16.85
CA GLN A 245 6.35 -1.62 17.55
C GLN A 245 5.21 -0.95 16.78
N PHE A 246 5.47 0.20 16.16
CA PHE A 246 4.51 0.86 15.25
C PHE A 246 4.12 -0.06 14.08
N LEU A 247 5.09 -0.74 13.46
CA LEU A 247 4.82 -1.68 12.35
C LEU A 247 4.06 -2.94 12.77
N ARG A 248 4.19 -3.39 14.03
CA ARG A 248 3.58 -4.65 14.50
C ARG A 248 2.07 -4.66 14.50
N LEU A 249 1.44 -3.54 14.83
CA LEU A 249 0.08 -3.58 15.37
C LEU A 249 -0.96 -2.85 14.55
N GLY A 250 -0.58 -2.06 13.54
CA GLY A 250 -1.56 -1.30 12.75
C GLY A 250 -2.64 -0.66 13.63
N GLY A 251 -2.25 -0.13 14.80
CA GLY A 251 -3.15 0.52 15.76
C GLY A 251 -3.70 -0.31 16.93
N LEU A 252 -3.42 -1.61 17.06
CA LEU A 252 -4.07 -2.48 18.06
C LEU A 252 -3.42 -2.55 19.46
N ASN A 253 -2.48 -1.66 19.81
CA ASN A 253 -1.90 -1.64 21.17
C ASN A 253 -2.39 -0.46 22.01
N PHE A 254 -2.58 -0.74 23.31
CA PHE A 254 -2.86 0.21 24.37
C PHE A 254 -1.55 0.84 24.89
N GLY A 255 -1.48 2.18 25.01
CA GLY A 255 -0.35 2.89 25.65
C GLY A 255 0.32 4.01 24.83
N ALA A 256 1.55 4.40 25.17
CA ALA A 256 2.23 5.58 24.59
C ALA A 256 2.45 5.53 23.06
N VAL A 257 2.63 4.33 22.49
CA VAL A 257 2.75 4.10 21.03
C VAL A 257 1.42 4.37 20.31
N GLN A 258 0.29 4.22 21.01
CA GLN A 258 -1.04 4.54 20.49
C GLN A 258 -1.19 6.04 20.20
N THR A 259 -0.60 6.89 21.04
CA THR A 259 -0.62 8.36 20.85
C THR A 259 0.15 8.75 19.60
N LEU A 260 1.36 8.21 19.41
CA LEU A 260 2.16 8.41 18.20
C LEU A 260 1.41 7.94 16.95
N TYR A 261 0.81 6.75 17.02
CA TYR A 261 0.04 6.18 15.92
C TYR A 261 -1.16 7.06 15.55
N SER A 262 -1.90 7.57 16.52
CA SER A 262 -3.07 8.41 16.25
C SER A 262 -2.71 9.79 15.70
N VAL A 263 -1.62 10.42 16.16
CA VAL A 263 -1.13 11.66 15.55
C VAL A 263 -0.77 11.42 14.08
N TYR A 264 -0.06 10.33 13.79
CA TYR A 264 0.25 9.95 12.41
C TYR A 264 -1.01 9.70 11.57
N LEU A 265 -2.00 8.97 12.11
CA LEU A 265 -3.26 8.68 11.42
C LEU A 265 -4.07 9.93 11.10
N ILE A 266 -4.20 10.84 12.07
CA ILE A 266 -4.91 12.11 11.88
C ILE A 266 -4.20 12.94 10.80
N LEU A 267 -2.87 13.07 10.90
CA LEU A 267 -2.07 13.78 9.91
C LEU A 267 -2.22 13.17 8.51
N ALA A 268 -2.10 11.85 8.40
CA ALA A 268 -2.28 11.13 7.15
C ALA A 268 -3.69 11.30 6.57
N GLY A 269 -4.72 11.20 7.42
CA GLY A 269 -6.12 11.37 7.04
C GLY A 269 -6.41 12.77 6.51
N VAL A 270 -5.91 13.81 7.18
CA VAL A 270 -6.07 15.22 6.74
C VAL A 270 -5.33 15.45 5.43
N VAL A 271 -4.04 15.10 5.35
CA VAL A 271 -3.22 15.34 4.16
C VAL A 271 -3.79 14.60 2.95
N LEU A 272 -4.07 13.31 3.08
CA LEU A 272 -4.62 12.50 1.98
C LEU A 272 -6.04 12.93 1.62
N GLY A 273 -6.85 13.36 2.59
CA GLY A 273 -8.19 13.90 2.37
C GLY A 273 -8.16 15.18 1.53
N VAL A 274 -7.27 16.12 1.85
CA VAL A 274 -7.06 17.36 1.08
C VAL A 274 -6.59 17.05 -0.34
N VAL A 275 -5.61 16.16 -0.50
CA VAL A 275 -5.13 15.75 -1.83
C VAL A 275 -6.23 15.07 -2.65
N ALA A 276 -7.04 14.20 -2.02
CA ALA A 276 -8.16 13.53 -2.68
C ALA A 276 -9.24 14.52 -3.12
N ALA A 277 -9.58 15.49 -2.27
CA ALA A 277 -10.53 16.56 -2.59
C ALA A 277 -10.02 17.41 -3.77
N GLY A 278 -8.75 17.82 -3.73
CA GLY A 278 -8.11 18.54 -4.84
C GLY A 278 -8.14 17.75 -6.15
N ALA A 279 -7.82 16.46 -6.12
CA ALA A 279 -7.88 15.59 -7.31
C ALA A 279 -9.32 15.45 -7.85
N TYR A 280 -10.33 15.42 -6.97
CA TYR A 280 -11.73 15.38 -7.37
C TYR A 280 -12.18 16.68 -8.03
N VAL A 281 -11.85 17.83 -7.43
CA VAL A 281 -12.15 19.16 -7.98
C VAL A 281 -11.49 19.35 -9.35
N SER A 282 -10.21 19.01 -9.47
CA SER A 282 -9.48 19.09 -10.74
C SER A 282 -10.11 18.22 -11.83
N ARG A 283 -10.62 17.04 -11.46
CA ARG A 283 -11.35 16.17 -12.40
C ARG A 283 -12.68 16.77 -12.84
N THR A 284 -13.44 17.37 -11.93
CA THR A 284 -14.71 18.03 -12.29
C THR A 284 -14.47 19.23 -13.21
N LEU A 285 -13.42 20.01 -12.94
CA LEU A 285 -13.04 21.17 -13.76
C LEU A 285 -12.57 20.75 -15.17
N ALA A 286 -11.80 19.67 -15.27
CA ALA A 286 -11.37 19.13 -16.56
C ALA A 286 -12.56 18.65 -17.41
N ASN A 287 -13.53 17.97 -16.79
CA ASN A 287 -14.75 17.53 -17.47
C ASN A 287 -15.64 18.70 -17.93
N THR A 288 -15.74 19.77 -17.14
CA THR A 288 -16.49 20.97 -17.55
C THR A 288 -15.82 21.72 -18.69
N ARG A 289 -14.47 21.76 -18.74
CA ARG A 289 -13.74 22.36 -19.87
C ARG A 289 -13.95 21.60 -21.18
N SER A 290 -13.92 20.26 -21.14
CA SER A 290 -14.20 19.44 -22.35
C SER A 290 -15.63 19.56 -22.88
N LEU A 291 -16.58 20.01 -22.04
CA LEU A 291 -17.98 20.26 -22.43
C LEU A 291 -18.21 21.70 -22.91
N ALA A 292 -17.27 22.63 -22.66
CA ALA A 292 -17.34 24.03 -23.08
C ALA A 292 -16.66 24.29 -24.44
N GLU A 293 -15.69 23.47 -24.84
CA GLU A 293 -15.01 23.57 -26.15
C GLU A 293 -15.87 23.35 -27.41
N PRO A 294 -17.00 22.61 -27.44
CA PRO A 294 -17.82 22.54 -28.65
C PRO A 294 -18.64 23.81 -28.95
N PHE A 295 -18.61 24.83 -28.07
CA PHE A 295 -19.36 26.09 -28.25
C PHE A 295 -18.51 27.30 -28.64
N ALA A 296 -17.18 27.16 -28.76
CA ALA A 296 -16.27 28.26 -29.10
C ALA A 296 -15.84 28.29 -30.58
N LEU A 297 -16.38 27.39 -31.40
CA LEU A 297 -16.21 27.35 -32.86
C LEU A 297 -17.59 27.38 -33.52
N ASN A 298 -18.26 28.52 -33.45
CA ASN A 298 -19.34 28.94 -34.36
C ASN A 298 -19.38 30.46 -34.41
#